data_AF-A0AAI8YKI8-F1
#
_entry.id   AF-A0AAI8YKI8-F1
#
_cell.length_a   1.000
_cell.length_b   1.000
_cell.length_c   1.000
_cell.angle_alpha   90.00
_cell.angle_beta   90.00
_cell.angle_gamma   90.00
#
_symmetry.space_group_name_H-M   'P 1'
#
loop_
_entity.id
_entity.type
_entity.pdbx_description
1 polymer ?
#
loop_
_entity_poly.entity_id
_entity_poly.type
_entity_poly.pdbx_seq_one_letter_code
_entity_poly.pdbx_strand_id
1 'polypeptide(L)' 'MCEGDKAIWYAYSYGSDSHVFHMHGNNFRYNGDYMAAKNLNDGNMFTLYMPAGLRDVWQVLCHVAGHLST' A
#
# COMPACT_ATOMS: atom_id res chain seq x y z
N MET A 1 -5.79 -6.16 -12.01
CA MET A 1 -5.58 -7.42 -11.25
C MET A 1 -6.86 -8.22 -11.34
N CYS A 2 -6.75 -9.54 -11.42
CA CYS A 2 -7.84 -10.49 -11.29
C CYS A 2 -8.00 -10.91 -9.82
N GLU A 3 -9.17 -11.42 -9.47
CA GLU A 3 -9.40 -12.04 -8.16
C GLU A 3 -8.46 -13.25 -7.98
N GLY A 4 -7.76 -13.31 -6.85
CA GLY A 4 -6.77 -14.33 -6.53
C GLY A 4 -5.35 -14.04 -7.04
N ASP A 5 -5.13 -12.96 -7.79
CA ASP A 5 -3.79 -12.58 -8.25
C ASP A 5 -2.84 -12.36 -7.06
N LYS A 6 -1.60 -12.85 -7.22
CA LYS A 6 -0.49 -12.54 -6.31
C LYS A 6 0.24 -11.31 -6.85
N ALA A 7 -0.12 -10.13 -6.36
CA ALA A 7 0.50 -8.88 -6.75
C ALA A 7 1.73 -8.57 -5.89
N ILE A 8 2.77 -7.99 -6.51
CA ILE A 8 3.91 -7.40 -5.82
C ILE A 8 3.82 -5.88 -6.01
N TRP A 9 3.87 -5.15 -4.91
CA TRP A 9 3.94 -3.69 -4.90
C TRP A 9 5.33 -3.25 -4.48
N TYR A 10 6.00 -2.49 -5.35
CA TYR A 10 7.23 -1.77 -5.01
C TYR A 10 6.82 -0.35 -4.60
N ALA A 11 6.75 -0.09 -3.30
CA ALA A 11 6.37 1.20 -2.74
C ALA A 11 7.63 1.97 -2.34
N TYR A 12 7.80 3.19 -2.86
CA TYR A 12 8.94 4.06 -2.58
C TYR A 12 8.46 5.50 -2.39
N SER A 13 9.03 6.22 -1.42
CA SER A 13 8.82 7.67 -1.27
C SER A 13 10.11 8.41 -1.55
N TYR A 14 9.96 9.53 -2.26
CA TYR A 14 10.98 10.53 -2.50
C TYR A 14 10.45 11.89 -2.10
N GLY A 15 11.24 12.65 -1.33
CA GLY A 15 10.85 13.96 -0.85
C GLY A 15 11.31 14.19 0.59
N SER A 16 10.50 14.97 1.32
CA SER A 16 10.65 15.28 2.75
C SER A 16 9.44 14.86 3.60
N ASP A 17 8.41 14.31 2.95
CA ASP A 17 7.08 14.19 3.53
C ASP A 17 6.77 12.73 3.84
N SER A 18 6.19 12.48 5.01
CA SER A 18 5.76 11.14 5.38
C SER A 18 4.57 10.71 4.52
N HIS A 19 4.63 9.48 4.01
CA HIS A 19 3.51 8.85 3.34
C HIS A 19 3.11 7.55 4.02
N VAL A 20 1.95 7.04 3.63
CA VAL A 20 1.44 5.74 4.04
C VAL A 20 0.91 5.06 2.78
N PHE A 21 1.36 3.84 2.53
CA PHE A 21 0.74 2.97 1.54
C PHE A 21 -0.41 2.21 2.21
N HIS A 22 -1.63 2.43 1.74
CA HIS A 22 -2.82 1.69 2.14
C HIS A 22 -3.66 1.36 0.90
N MET A 23 -4.05 0.10 0.75
CA MET A 23 -4.96 -0.37 -0.30
C MET A 23 -6.28 -0.77 0.34
N HIS A 24 -7.38 -0.07 0.01
CA HIS A 24 -8.69 -0.46 0.53
C HIS A 24 -9.08 -1.89 0.13
N GLY A 25 -9.84 -2.54 1.01
CA GLY A 25 -10.33 -3.91 0.80
C GLY A 25 -9.24 -4.99 0.76
N ASN A 26 -7.95 -4.66 0.89
CA ASN A 26 -6.88 -5.62 0.75
C ASN A 26 -5.80 -5.43 1.81
N ASN A 27 -5.24 -6.54 2.29
CA ASN A 27 -4.04 -6.55 3.13
C ASN A 27 -2.86 -7.03 2.30
N PHE A 28 -1.64 -6.68 2.73
CA PHE A 28 -0.41 -7.20 2.14
C PHE A 28 0.46 -7.87 3.21
N ARG A 29 1.42 -8.66 2.77
CA ARG A 29 2.48 -9.22 3.60
C ARG A 29 3.76 -8.40 3.46
N TYR A 30 4.37 -8.12 4.60
CA TYR A 30 5.70 -7.54 4.71
C TYR A 30 6.47 -8.26 5.81
N ASN A 31 7.65 -8.81 5.50
CA ASN A 31 8.46 -9.60 6.42
C ASN A 31 7.71 -10.76 7.13
N GLY A 32 6.74 -11.37 6.44
CA GLY A 32 5.94 -12.47 6.98
C GLY A 32 4.64 -12.04 7.68
N ASP A 33 4.55 -10.78 8.09
CA ASP A 33 3.38 -10.23 8.78
C ASP A 33 2.33 -9.73 7.80
N TYR A 34 1.05 -9.96 8.11
CA TYR A 34 -0.07 -9.31 7.43
C TYR A 34 -0.28 -7.91 7.99
N MET A 35 -0.27 -6.93 7.10
CA MET A 35 -0.45 -5.53 7.44
C MET A 35 -1.50 -4.92 6.51
N ALA A 36 -2.31 -4.01 7.06
CA ALA A 36 -3.23 -3.20 6.27
C ALA A 36 -2.51 -2.00 5.62
N ALA A 37 -1.57 -1.38 6.33
CA ALA A 37 -0.89 -0.17 5.88
C ALA A 37 0.60 -0.17 6.23
N LYS A 38 1.42 0.55 5.45
CA LYS A 38 2.87 0.67 5.63
C LYS A 38 3.28 2.13 5.54
N ASN A 39 3.92 2.64 6.59
CA ASN A 39 4.56 3.96 6.55
C ASN A 39 5.68 3.94 5.50
N LEU A 40 5.73 5.00 4.71
CA LEU A 40 6.64 5.18 3.60
C LEU A 40 7.29 6.55 3.75
N ASN A 41 8.42 6.58 4.47
CA ASN A 41 9.21 7.79 4.69
C ASN A 41 10.23 7.98 3.57
N ASP A 42 10.86 9.15 3.55
CA ASP A 42 11.78 9.55 2.49
C ASP A 42 12.95 8.59 2.33
N GLY A 43 13.24 8.26 1.07
CA GLY A 43 14.34 7.37 0.72
C GLY A 43 14.10 5.91 1.13
N ASN A 44 12.91 5.56 1.63
CA ASN A 44 12.57 4.16 1.93
C ASN A 44 11.87 3.50 0.74
N MET A 45 12.26 2.26 0.48
CA MET A 45 11.60 1.38 -0.48
C MET A 45 11.18 0.08 0.21
N PHE A 46 9.96 -0.37 -0.05
CA PHE A 46 9.43 -1.63 0.43
C PHE A 46 8.88 -2.46 -0.71
N THR A 47 9.11 -3.77 -0.63
CA THR A 47 8.44 -4.76 -1.47
C THR A 47 7.31 -5.39 -0.65
N LEU A 48 6.07 -5.19 -1.08
CA LEU A 48 4.86 -5.64 -0.39
C LEU A 48 4.16 -6.71 -1.24
N TYR A 49 3.74 -7.81 -0.62
CA TYR A 49 3.11 -8.93 -1.32
C TYR A 49 1.61 -8.98 -1.01
N MET A 50 0.75 -8.79 -2.00
CA MET A 50 -0.69 -8.65 -1.80
C MET A 50 -1.45 -9.75 -2.55
N PRO A 51 -2.22 -10.62 -1.87
CA PRO A 51 -3.23 -11.45 -2.53
C PRO A 51 -4.47 -10.59 -2.83
N ALA A 52 -4.84 -10.42 -4.10
CA ALA A 52 -6.01 -9.67 -4.53
C ALA A 52 -7.30 -10.46 -4.27
N GLY A 53 -7.71 -10.56 -3.01
CA GLY A 53 -8.77 -11.47 -2.57
C GLY A 53 -10.20 -10.91 -2.64
N LEU A 54 -10.37 -9.59 -2.73
CA LEU A 54 -11.69 -8.95 -2.78
C LEU A 54 -11.96 -8.34 -4.15
N ARG A 55 -13.04 -8.79 -4.79
CA ARG A 55 -13.50 -8.26 -6.07
C ARG A 55 -14.27 -6.96 -5.88
N ASP A 56 -13.64 -5.84 -6.19
CA ASP A 56 -14.26 -4.54 -6.41
C ASP A 56 -13.21 -3.56 -6.99
N VAL A 57 -13.58 -2.28 -7.12
CA VAL A 57 -12.65 -1.17 -7.35
C VAL A 57 -12.20 -0.62 -6.00
N TRP A 58 -10.89 -0.71 -5.73
CA TRP A 58 -10.29 -0.27 -4.49
C TRP A 58 -9.27 0.85 -4.70
N GLN A 59 -9.28 1.82 -3.81
CA GLN A 59 -8.34 2.94 -3.84
C GLN A 59 -7.02 2.58 -3.13
N VAL A 60 -5.90 2.96 -3.74
CA VAL A 60 -4.61 3.14 -3.05
C VAL A 60 -4.54 4.58 -2.57
N LEU A 61 -4.36 4.81 -1.27
CA LEU A 61 -4.33 6.16 -0.71
C LEU A 61 -3.30 6.30 0.42
N CYS A 62 -3.06 7.57 0.76
CA CYS A 62 -2.31 7.99 1.94
C CYS A 62 -3.25 8.59 2.98
N HIS A 63 -3.01 8.28 4.26
CA HIS A 63 -3.77 8.80 5.39
C HIS A 63 -3.16 10.02 6.06
N VAL A 64 -2.02 10.51 5.57
CA VAL A 64 -1.42 11.74 6.10
C VAL A 64 -2.31 12.92 5.72
N ALA A 65 -2.63 13.74 6.72
CA ALA A 65 -3.56 14.85 6.55
C ALA A 65 -3.07 15.80 5.44
N GLY A 66 -3.97 16.13 4.50
CA GLY A 66 -3.67 17.01 3.37
C GLY A 66 -3.01 16.32 2.16
N HIS A 67 -2.60 15.04 2.27
CA HIS A 67 -2.00 14.32 1.13
C HIS A 67 -3.06 13.69 0.21
N LEU A 68 -4.27 13.48 0.72
CA LEU A 68 -5.43 13.06 -0.06
C LEU A 68 -6.38 14.25 -0.18
N SER A 69 -6.53 14.81 -1.38
CA SER A 69 -7.62 15.73 -1.70
C SER A 69 -8.84 14.96 -2.15
N THR A 70 -10.00 15.28 -1.57
CA THR A 70 -11.32 14.84 -2.04
C THR A 70 -11.72 15.56 -3.30
#